data_AF-U2LC79-F1
#
_entry.id   AF-U2LC79-F1
#
_cell.length_a   1.000
_cell.length_b   1.000
_cell.length_c   1.000
_cell.angle_alpha   90.00
_cell.angle_beta   90.00
_cell.angle_gamma   90.00
#
_symmetry.space_group_name_H-M   'P 1'
#
loop_
_entity.id
_entity.type
_entity.pdbx_description
1 polymer ?
#
loop_
_entity_poly.entity_id
_entity_poly.type
_entity_poly.pdbx_seq_one_letter_code
_entity_poly.pdbx_strand_id
1 'polypeptide(L)' 'GAVGATGPTGATGAAGVVTPAAAVAEASSVDNIVEQFNLLLRNMREAGLLES' A
#
# COMPACT_ATOMS: atom_id res chain seq x y z
N GLY A 1 -20.30 2.32 -43.16
CA GLY A 1 -20.49 0.94 -42.69
C GLY A 1 -20.81 0.98 -41.21
N ALA A 2 -21.64 0.06 -40.71
CA ALA A 2 -21.98 0.03 -39.29
C ALA A 2 -20.77 -0.41 -38.46
N VAL A 3 -20.44 0.35 -37.42
CA VAL A 3 -19.49 -0.07 -36.38
C VAL A 3 -20.13 -1.26 -35.65
N GLY A 4 -19.39 -2.37 -35.54
CA GLY A 4 -19.85 -3.57 -34.84
C GLY A 4 -20.04 -3.33 -33.34
N ALA A 5 -20.92 -4.11 -32.70
CA ALA A 5 -21.21 -3.97 -31.29
C ALA A 5 -19.95 -4.15 -30.42
N THR A 6 -19.74 -3.26 -29.45
CA THR A 6 -18.72 -3.42 -28.41
C THR A 6 -19.02 -4.67 -27.58
N GLY A 7 -18.03 -5.54 -27.41
CA GLY A 7 -18.15 -6.75 -26.60
C GLY A 7 -18.34 -6.48 -25.10
N PRO A 8 -18.72 -7.48 -24.30
CA PRO A 8 -18.93 -7.29 -22.86
C PRO A 8 -17.63 -6.87 -22.17
N THR A 9 -17.72 -5.85 -21.31
CA THR A 9 -16.63 -5.50 -20.39
C THR A 9 -16.45 -6.63 -19.38
N GLY A 10 -15.23 -7.16 -19.26
CA GLY A 10 -14.90 -8.22 -18.30
C GLY A 10 -15.00 -7.75 -16.85
N ALA A 11 -15.09 -8.69 -15.91
CA ALA A 11 -15.12 -8.37 -14.48
C ALA A 11 -13.83 -7.67 -14.07
N THR A 12 -13.95 -6.41 -13.63
CA THR A 12 -12.87 -5.75 -12.88
C THR A 12 -13.00 -6.24 -11.44
N GLY A 13 -12.04 -7.04 -10.97
CA GLY A 13 -12.04 -7.53 -9.59
C GLY A 13 -12.13 -6.38 -8.58
N ALA A 14 -12.60 -6.67 -7.35
CA ALA A 14 -12.65 -5.66 -6.31
C ALA A 14 -11.24 -5.07 -6.11
N ALA A 15 -11.11 -3.75 -6.25
CA ALA A 15 -9.89 -3.08 -5.80
C ALA A 15 -9.79 -3.31 -4.30
N GLY A 16 -8.81 -4.12 -3.87
CA GLY A 16 -8.55 -4.32 -2.45
C GLY A 16 -8.30 -2.97 -1.80
N VAL A 17 -9.05 -2.65 -0.74
CA VAL A 17 -8.80 -1.45 0.04
C VAL A 17 -7.52 -1.70 0.82
N VAL A 18 -6.42 -1.11 0.36
CA VAL A 18 -5.16 -1.12 1.10
C VAL A 18 -5.22 -0.01 2.14
N THR A 19 -5.23 -0.37 3.42
CA THR A 19 -5.10 0.60 4.50
C THR A 19 -3.65 1.11 4.52
N PRO A 20 -3.41 2.43 4.42
CA PRO A 20 -2.06 2.97 4.53
C PRO A 20 -1.45 2.69 5.91
N ALA A 21 -0.16 2.38 5.96
CA ALA A 21 0.59 2.31 7.21
C ALA A 21 0.69 3.69 7.87
N ALA A 22 0.76 3.71 9.21
CA ALA A 22 0.95 4.95 9.95
C ALA A 22 2.28 5.64 9.56
N ALA A 23 2.26 6.97 9.48
CA ALA A 23 3.42 7.77 9.09
C ALA A 23 4.53 7.72 10.14
N VAL A 24 5.77 7.82 9.68
CA VAL A 24 6.97 7.96 10.52
C VAL A 24 7.54 9.37 10.39
N ALA A 25 8.21 9.84 11.43
CA ALA A 25 8.85 11.15 11.41
C ALA A 25 10.15 11.11 10.60
N GLU A 26 10.60 12.28 10.15
CA GLU A 26 11.91 12.42 9.50
C GLU A 26 13.04 12.08 10.49
N ALA A 27 14.03 11.33 10.02
CA ALA A 27 15.14 10.85 10.83
C ALA A 27 16.40 11.68 10.56
N SER A 28 16.62 12.70 11.39
CA SER A 28 17.73 13.65 11.25
C SER A 28 19.06 13.22 11.88
N SER A 29 19.14 12.02 12.47
CA SER A 29 20.35 11.50 13.13
C SER A 29 20.40 9.97 13.09
N VAL A 30 21.61 9.39 13.19
CA VAL A 30 21.81 7.93 13.17
C VAL A 30 21.04 7.22 14.29
N ASP A 31 20.98 7.82 15.48
CA ASP A 31 20.22 7.28 16.61
C ASP A 31 18.71 7.21 16.31
N ASN A 32 18.16 8.27 15.70
CA ASN A 32 16.73 8.31 15.34
C ASN A 32 16.40 7.44 14.12
N ILE A 33 17.37 7.16 13.22
CA ILE A 33 17.15 6.32 12.03
C ILE A 33 16.68 4.93 12.41
N VAL A 34 17.30 4.28 13.41
CA VAL A 34 16.93 2.91 13.81
C VAL A 34 15.55 2.88 14.47
N GLU A 35 15.21 3.91 15.26
CA GLU A 35 13.89 4.03 15.87
C GLU A 35 12.79 4.23 14.82
N GLN A 36 12.97 5.18 13.88
CA GLN A 36 12.00 5.40 12.81
C GLN A 36 11.88 4.20 11.87
N PHE A 37 12.98 3.49 11.61
CA PHE A 37 12.96 2.28 10.81
C PHE A 37 12.17 1.15 11.48
N ASN A 38 12.41 0.91 12.76
CA ASN A 38 11.66 -0.10 13.52
C ASN A 38 10.18 0.27 13.68
N LEU A 39 9.86 1.56 13.81
CA LEU A 39 8.49 2.06 13.80
C LEU A 39 7.82 1.79 12.45
N LEU A 40 8.50 2.08 11.33
CA LEU A 40 8.00 1.82 9.99
C LEU A 40 7.67 0.34 9.79
N LEU A 41 8.58 -0.57 10.15
CA LEU A 41 8.35 -2.02 10.03
C LEU A 41 7.12 -2.47 10.81
N ARG A 42 6.91 -1.91 12.00
CA ARG A 42 5.72 -2.19 12.82
C ARG A 42 4.45 -1.71 12.13
N ASN A 43 4.45 -0.46 11.67
CA ASN A 43 3.31 0.15 10.98
C ASN A 43 2.95 -0.62 9.70
N MET A 44 3.94 -1.12 8.96
CA MET A 44 3.71 -1.93 7.77
C MET A 44 3.16 -3.33 8.07
N ARG A 45 3.58 -3.96 9.17
CA ARG A 45 2.99 -5.23 9.65
C ARG A 45 1.55 -5.04 10.11
N GLU A 46 1.27 -4.00 10.88
CA GLU A 46 -0.08 -3.66 11.32
C GLU A 46 -1.02 -3.34 10.14
N ALA A 47 -0.47 -2.71 9.09
CA ALA A 47 -1.19 -2.48 7.84
C ALA A 47 -1.37 -3.74 6.98
N GLY A 48 -0.81 -4.89 7.38
CA GLY A 48 -0.88 -6.14 6.62
C GLY A 48 -0.07 -6.13 5.32
N LEU A 49 0.90 -5.22 5.18
CA LEU A 49 1.74 -5.07 3.99
C LEU A 49 2.97 -5.98 4.01
N LEU A 50 3.33 -6.50 5.17
CA LEU A 50 4.46 -7.40 5.37
C LEU A 50 3.95 -8.76 5.86
N GLU A 51 4.56 -9.82 5.33
CA GLU A 51 4.35 -11.18 5.82
C GLU A 51 4.87 -11.29 7.26
N SER A 52 4.10 -11.96 8.12
CA SER A 52 4.38 -12.12 9.56
C SER A 52 5.50 -13.11 9.83
#